data_AF-A0A0B0EAV0-F1
#
_entry.id   AF-A0A0B0EAV0-F1
#
_cell.length_a   1.000
_cell.length_b   1.000
_cell.length_c   1.000
_cell.angle_alpha   90.00
_cell.angle_beta   90.00
_cell.angle_gamma   90.00
#
_symmetry.space_group_name_H-M   'P 1'
#
loop_
_entity.id
_entity.type
_entity.pdbx_description
1 polymer ?
#
loop_
_entity_poly.entity_id
_entity_poly.type
_entity_poly.pdbx_seq_one_letter_code
_entity_poly.pdbx_strand_id
1 'polypeptide(L)'
;MTCHIDEEELTKLHPEGLPIPFDIYGCTVCHGGNGRALESERAHEGSHADRKAMEGPRTASADDFIKMWKRLHELNPEYEDRLRVESFYSPTGEYQIYVGSKKCIKCHKKMHPEHVERWRKTKFETFERIEKEPDYKNGNADYKRKCYKCHTTGYREDKKVYSEQGVGCEACHGPGEVYSHLMAGEHKGDVEKGQKLAKISFDFKICGDCHIPKRHEMRKEYFKDVARVK
;
A
#
# COMPACT_ATOMS: atom_id res chain seq x y z
N MET A 1 -23.80 20.86 -6.57
CA MET A 1 -23.90 19.96 -7.73
C MET A 1 -22.81 20.36 -8.70
N THR A 2 -21.65 19.70 -8.63
CA THR A 2 -20.53 19.96 -9.54
C THR A 2 -20.50 18.85 -10.58
N CYS A 3 -21.46 18.93 -11.52
CA CYS A 3 -21.47 18.13 -12.75
C CYS A 3 -20.66 18.80 -13.88
N HIS A 4 -20.00 19.92 -13.60
CA HIS A 4 -18.96 20.52 -14.44
C HIS A 4 -17.65 20.40 -13.69
N ILE A 5 -17.06 19.22 -13.78
CA ILE A 5 -15.70 18.99 -13.34
C ILE A 5 -14.81 19.53 -14.46
N ASP A 6 -14.06 20.58 -14.15
CA ASP A 6 -12.91 20.96 -14.95
C ASP A 6 -11.90 19.81 -14.81
N GLU A 7 -11.85 18.96 -15.85
CA GLU A 7 -10.99 17.78 -15.87
C GLU A 7 -9.52 18.16 -15.75
N GLU A 8 -9.11 19.34 -16.24
CA GLU A 8 -7.74 19.83 -16.09
C GLU A 8 -7.45 20.18 -14.62
N GLU A 9 -8.37 20.86 -13.93
CA GLU A 9 -8.23 21.15 -12.49
C GLU A 9 -8.29 19.90 -11.62
N LEU A 10 -9.16 18.94 -11.91
CA LEU A 10 -9.17 17.68 -11.15
C LEU A 10 -7.97 16.79 -11.46
N THR A 11 -7.44 16.81 -12.68
CA THR A 11 -6.16 16.15 -13.01
C THR A 11 -5.01 16.75 -12.20
N LYS A 12 -5.01 18.06 -11.93
CA LYS A 12 -4.04 18.69 -11.01
C LYS A 12 -4.20 18.25 -9.56
N LEU A 13 -5.42 17.88 -9.15
CA LEU A 13 -5.71 17.35 -7.82
C LEU A 13 -5.49 15.83 -7.71
N HIS A 14 -5.34 15.15 -8.84
CA HIS A 14 -4.96 13.74 -8.87
C HIS A 14 -3.55 13.58 -8.30
N PRO A 15 -3.34 12.69 -7.32
CA PRO A 15 -2.02 12.52 -6.72
C PRO A 15 -0.99 12.15 -7.79
N GLU A 16 0.09 12.93 -7.92
CA GLU A 16 1.16 12.75 -8.92
C GLU A 16 1.88 11.38 -8.88
N GLY A 17 1.48 10.48 -7.97
CA GLY A 17 2.03 9.13 -7.82
C GLY A 17 1.00 7.99 -7.85
N LEU A 18 -0.27 8.25 -8.19
CA LEU A 18 -1.26 7.18 -8.36
C LEU A 18 -1.05 6.51 -9.74
N PRO A 19 -0.76 5.19 -9.83
CA PRO A 19 -0.56 4.49 -11.10
C PRO A 19 -1.86 4.21 -11.86
N ILE A 20 -3.00 4.65 -11.32
CA ILE A 20 -4.33 4.49 -11.92
C ILE A 20 -4.67 5.82 -12.61
N PRO A 21 -5.01 5.81 -13.91
CA PRO A 21 -5.47 6.99 -14.63
C PRO A 21 -6.63 7.72 -13.93
N PHE A 22 -6.63 9.06 -13.98
CA PHE A 22 -7.63 9.88 -13.28
C PHE A 22 -9.07 9.57 -13.72
N ASP A 23 -9.29 9.37 -15.01
CA ASP A 23 -10.56 8.98 -15.60
C ASP A 23 -11.05 7.64 -15.03
N ILE A 24 -10.16 6.68 -14.79
CA ILE A 24 -10.48 5.39 -14.18
C ILE A 24 -10.76 5.56 -12.67
N TYR A 25 -9.90 6.28 -11.96
CA TYR A 25 -10.02 6.46 -10.51
C TYR A 25 -11.26 7.30 -10.13
N GLY A 26 -11.41 8.47 -10.76
CA GLY A 26 -12.53 9.39 -10.55
C GLY A 26 -13.88 8.77 -10.91
N CYS A 27 -13.97 8.09 -12.06
CA CYS A 27 -15.21 7.40 -12.43
C CYS A 27 -15.54 6.25 -11.49
N THR A 28 -14.55 5.55 -10.91
CA THR A 28 -14.80 4.47 -9.95
C THR A 28 -15.31 4.99 -8.62
N VAL A 29 -14.64 6.01 -8.10
CA VAL A 29 -14.89 6.59 -6.78
C VAL A 29 -16.19 7.38 -6.75
N CYS A 30 -16.52 8.08 -7.85
CA CYS A 30 -17.73 8.91 -7.93
C CYS A 30 -18.89 8.21 -8.65
N HIS A 31 -18.64 7.44 -9.71
CA HIS A 31 -19.68 6.87 -10.57
C HIS A 31 -19.71 5.33 -10.61
N GLY A 32 -18.99 4.66 -9.70
CA GLY A 32 -18.92 3.20 -9.67
C GLY A 32 -18.37 2.58 -10.96
N GLY A 33 -17.62 3.34 -11.72
CA GLY A 33 -16.95 2.96 -12.95
C GLY A 33 -17.68 3.27 -14.25
N ASN A 34 -18.81 3.97 -14.18
CA ASN A 34 -19.54 4.40 -15.36
C ASN A 34 -19.30 5.90 -15.64
N GLY A 35 -18.34 6.21 -16.52
CA GLY A 35 -18.04 7.58 -16.94
C GLY A 35 -19.15 8.28 -17.74
N ARG A 36 -20.24 7.57 -18.09
CA ARG A 36 -21.42 8.12 -18.79
C ARG A 36 -22.62 8.32 -17.88
N ALA A 37 -22.47 8.16 -16.57
CA ALA A 37 -23.59 8.16 -15.63
C ALA A 37 -24.04 9.55 -15.15
N LEU A 38 -23.85 10.59 -15.96
CA LEU A 38 -24.10 12.00 -15.59
C LEU A 38 -25.56 12.31 -15.17
N GLU A 39 -26.50 11.46 -15.54
CA GLU A 39 -27.95 11.67 -15.32
C GLU A 39 -28.59 10.64 -14.37
N SER A 40 -27.84 9.61 -13.93
CA SER A 40 -28.46 8.54 -13.13
C SER A 40 -28.44 8.86 -11.63
N GLU A 41 -29.57 8.65 -10.95
CA GLU A 41 -29.68 8.81 -9.48
C GLU A 41 -28.60 8.00 -8.73
N ARG A 42 -28.31 6.79 -9.23
CA ARG A 42 -27.25 5.89 -8.76
C ARG A 42 -25.83 6.47 -8.85
N ALA A 43 -25.57 7.42 -9.74
CA ALA A 43 -24.27 8.08 -9.87
C ALA A 43 -24.04 9.17 -8.83
N HIS A 44 -25.11 9.67 -8.23
CA HIS A 44 -25.08 10.72 -7.21
C HIS A 44 -25.37 10.17 -5.80
N GLU A 45 -25.85 8.93 -5.71
CA GLU A 45 -25.98 8.18 -4.46
C GLU A 45 -24.58 8.00 -3.80
N GLY A 46 -24.35 8.68 -2.67
CA GLY A 46 -23.05 8.66 -1.98
C GLY A 46 -21.98 9.62 -2.56
N SER A 47 -22.41 10.60 -3.36
CA SER A 47 -21.58 11.77 -3.72
C SER A 47 -21.64 12.82 -2.61
N HIS A 48 -20.49 13.35 -2.21
CA HIS A 48 -20.39 14.27 -1.07
C HIS A 48 -19.93 15.66 -1.51
N ALA A 49 -20.31 16.68 -0.74
CA ALA A 49 -20.10 18.08 -1.10
C ALA A 49 -18.61 18.49 -1.16
N ASP A 50 -17.77 17.80 -0.39
CA ASP A 50 -16.34 18.06 -0.32
C ASP A 50 -15.58 16.81 0.15
N ARG A 51 -14.26 16.88 0.11
CA ARG A 51 -13.34 15.82 0.53
C ARG A 51 -13.58 15.32 1.95
N LYS A 52 -13.83 16.23 2.89
CA LYS A 52 -14.07 15.89 4.30
C LYS A 52 -15.40 15.14 4.45
N ALA A 53 -16.40 15.53 3.67
CA ALA A 53 -17.66 14.84 3.58
C ALA A 53 -17.55 13.48 2.85
N MET A 54 -16.52 13.26 2.01
CA MET A 54 -16.21 11.94 1.42
C MET A 54 -15.55 10.98 2.42
N GLU A 55 -14.73 11.48 3.34
CA GLU A 55 -14.00 10.66 4.32
C GLU A 55 -14.93 9.95 5.30
N GLY A 56 -15.98 10.62 5.81
CA GLY A 56 -16.87 10.05 6.84
C GLY A 56 -17.71 8.85 6.37
N PRO A 57 -18.41 8.91 5.23
CA PRO A 57 -19.30 7.86 4.76
C PRO A 57 -18.59 6.74 3.99
N ARG A 58 -17.45 7.02 3.33
CA ARG A 58 -16.66 6.00 2.61
C ARG A 58 -15.64 5.26 3.47
N THR A 59 -15.43 5.70 4.71
CA THR A 59 -14.73 4.92 5.74
C THR A 59 -15.67 4.09 6.62
N ALA A 60 -17.00 4.30 6.51
CA ALA A 60 -18.01 3.78 7.43
C ALA A 60 -18.31 2.27 7.34
N SER A 61 -17.73 1.56 6.36
CA SER A 61 -18.08 0.17 6.05
C SER A 61 -16.99 -0.50 5.21
N ALA A 62 -16.52 -1.66 5.69
CA ALA A 62 -15.53 -2.47 4.99
C ALA A 62 -16.05 -3.02 3.65
N ASP A 63 -17.35 -3.26 3.52
CA ASP A 63 -17.93 -3.76 2.27
C ASP A 63 -17.92 -2.70 1.16
N ASP A 64 -18.03 -1.42 1.54
CA ASP A 64 -17.93 -0.31 0.58
C ASP A 64 -16.50 -0.13 0.07
N PHE A 65 -15.49 -0.31 0.93
CA PHE A 65 -14.08 -0.38 0.52
C PHE A 65 -13.82 -1.52 -0.46
N ILE A 66 -14.32 -2.72 -0.15
CA ILE A 66 -14.13 -3.90 -1.01
C ILE A 66 -14.83 -3.68 -2.34
N LYS A 67 -16.03 -3.10 -2.33
CA LYS A 67 -16.78 -2.79 -3.55
C LYS A 67 -16.06 -1.75 -4.41
N MET A 68 -15.48 -0.72 -3.79
CA MET A 68 -14.66 0.27 -4.49
C MET A 68 -13.42 -0.36 -5.11
N TRP A 69 -12.63 -1.11 -4.34
CA TRP A 69 -11.43 -1.77 -4.83
C TRP A 69 -11.74 -2.74 -5.97
N LYS A 70 -12.78 -3.59 -5.82
CA LYS A 70 -13.22 -4.49 -6.90
C LYS A 70 -13.57 -3.74 -8.18
N ARG A 71 -14.26 -2.60 -8.08
CA ARG A 71 -14.57 -1.75 -9.24
C ARG A 71 -13.32 -1.16 -9.88
N LEU A 72 -12.34 -0.72 -9.07
CA LEU A 72 -11.06 -0.20 -9.59
C LEU A 72 -10.34 -1.26 -10.42
N HIS A 73 -10.36 -2.51 -9.97
CA HIS A 73 -9.79 -3.64 -10.71
C HIS A 73 -10.57 -4.00 -11.98
N GLU A 74 -11.91 -4.01 -11.92
CA GLU A 74 -12.75 -4.23 -13.12
C GLU A 74 -12.50 -3.19 -14.22
N LEU A 75 -12.20 -1.95 -13.84
CA LEU A 75 -11.90 -0.86 -14.78
C LEU A 75 -10.42 -0.76 -15.18
N ASN A 76 -9.53 -1.48 -14.50
CA ASN A 76 -8.11 -1.54 -14.81
C ASN A 76 -7.66 -2.98 -15.13
N PRO A 77 -8.17 -3.58 -16.22
CA PRO A 77 -7.97 -5.01 -16.51
C PRO A 77 -6.53 -5.37 -16.91
N GLU A 78 -5.68 -4.38 -17.23
CA GLU A 78 -4.28 -4.64 -17.59
C GLU A 78 -3.40 -5.11 -16.41
N TYR A 79 -3.91 -5.00 -15.17
CA TYR A 79 -3.25 -5.49 -13.95
C TYR A 79 -4.04 -6.66 -13.35
N GLU A 80 -3.94 -7.81 -14.01
CA GLU A 80 -4.80 -8.99 -13.79
C GLU A 80 -4.59 -9.72 -12.45
N ASP A 81 -3.63 -9.31 -11.61
CA ASP A 81 -3.31 -10.05 -10.38
C ASP A 81 -3.47 -9.21 -9.10
N ARG A 82 -4.73 -9.14 -8.68
CA ARG A 82 -5.24 -8.86 -7.31
C ARG A 82 -4.97 -7.45 -6.78
N LEU A 83 -5.94 -6.98 -6.00
CA LEU A 83 -6.15 -5.65 -5.40
C LEU A 83 -5.02 -5.13 -4.48
N ARG A 84 -3.80 -5.63 -4.57
CA ARG A 84 -2.69 -5.25 -3.69
C ARG A 84 -2.31 -3.79 -3.89
N VAL A 85 -2.04 -3.37 -5.12
CA VAL A 85 -1.63 -1.97 -5.39
C VAL A 85 -2.78 -1.01 -5.13
N GLU A 86 -4.00 -1.38 -5.52
CA GLU A 86 -5.22 -0.61 -5.26
C GLU A 86 -5.50 -0.49 -3.76
N SER A 87 -5.21 -1.53 -2.97
CA SER A 87 -5.36 -1.51 -1.51
C SER A 87 -4.39 -0.56 -0.81
N PHE A 88 -3.40 0.00 -1.51
CA PHE A 88 -2.50 0.99 -0.93
C PHE A 88 -3.10 2.39 -0.95
N TYR A 89 -4.22 2.58 -1.64
CA TYR A 89 -4.88 3.86 -1.77
C TYR A 89 -6.21 3.87 -1.02
N SER A 90 -6.49 4.99 -0.37
CA SER A 90 -7.75 5.28 0.28
C SER A 90 -8.82 5.63 -0.77
N PRO A 91 -10.08 5.86 -0.36
CA PRO A 91 -11.14 6.32 -1.25
C PRO A 91 -10.95 7.77 -1.74
N THR A 92 -9.99 8.51 -1.17
CA THR A 92 -9.62 9.87 -1.58
C THR A 92 -8.44 9.91 -2.56
N GLY A 93 -7.89 8.75 -2.90
CA GLY A 93 -6.75 8.57 -3.81
C GLY A 93 -5.42 8.68 -3.10
N GLU A 94 -5.45 8.97 -1.80
CA GLU A 94 -4.25 9.09 -1.00
C GLU A 94 -3.64 7.75 -0.68
N TYR A 95 -2.33 7.74 -0.64
CA TYR A 95 -1.58 6.60 -0.16
C TYR A 95 -1.88 6.38 1.33
N GLN A 96 -2.37 5.19 1.67
CA GLN A 96 -2.71 4.80 3.04
C GLN A 96 -1.48 4.75 3.95
N ILE A 97 -1.71 4.96 5.25
CA ILE A 97 -0.65 5.01 6.24
C ILE A 97 -0.16 3.60 6.61
N TYR A 98 1.16 3.41 6.56
CA TYR A 98 1.82 2.30 7.23
C TYR A 98 1.84 2.56 8.74
N VAL A 99 1.06 1.80 9.50
CA VAL A 99 0.86 2.00 10.94
C VAL A 99 1.95 1.34 11.80
N GLY A 100 2.81 0.54 11.17
CA GLY A 100 3.93 -0.16 11.78
C GLY A 100 3.53 -1.45 12.51
N SER A 101 4.48 -2.38 12.58
CA SER A 101 4.25 -3.72 13.16
C SER A 101 3.82 -3.67 14.62
N LYS A 102 4.20 -2.61 15.36
CA LYS A 102 3.75 -2.40 16.75
C LYS A 102 2.23 -2.33 16.89
N LYS A 103 1.50 -1.70 15.96
CA LYS A 103 0.02 -1.62 16.03
C LYS A 103 -0.59 -3.02 15.89
N CYS A 104 -0.07 -3.83 14.96
CA CYS A 104 -0.50 -5.20 14.73
C CYS A 104 -0.21 -6.11 15.94
N ILE A 105 1.02 -6.06 16.46
CA ILE A 105 1.48 -6.91 17.57
C ILE A 105 0.65 -6.70 18.85
N LYS A 106 0.16 -5.48 19.12
CA LYS A 106 -0.68 -5.21 20.30
C LYS A 106 -1.86 -6.18 20.41
N CYS A 107 -2.53 -6.46 19.30
CA CYS A 107 -3.67 -7.40 19.27
C CYS A 107 -3.20 -8.82 18.97
N HIS A 108 -2.34 -9.01 17.96
CA HIS A 108 -1.92 -10.35 17.51
C HIS A 108 -1.07 -11.10 18.53
N LYS A 109 -0.34 -10.43 19.44
CA LYS A 109 0.39 -11.13 20.51
C LYS A 109 -0.54 -11.86 21.48
N LYS A 110 -1.77 -11.35 21.67
CA LYS A 110 -2.77 -11.97 22.55
C LYS A 110 -3.57 -13.06 21.82
N MET A 111 -3.93 -12.81 20.56
CA MET A 111 -4.82 -13.70 19.79
C MET A 111 -4.05 -14.81 19.05
N HIS A 112 -2.86 -14.50 18.56
CA HIS A 112 -2.03 -15.37 17.70
C HIS A 112 -0.54 -15.28 18.11
N PRO A 113 -0.20 -15.59 19.38
CA PRO A 113 1.16 -15.46 19.89
C PRO A 113 2.18 -16.26 19.06
N GLU A 114 1.81 -17.44 18.56
CA GLU A 114 2.63 -18.30 17.74
C GLU A 114 3.00 -17.66 16.39
N HIS A 115 2.09 -16.88 15.80
CA HIS A 115 2.36 -16.18 14.54
C HIS A 115 3.35 -15.04 14.76
N VAL A 116 3.12 -14.21 15.78
CA VAL A 116 4.03 -13.11 16.14
C VAL A 116 5.42 -13.65 16.50
N GLU A 117 5.47 -14.73 17.26
CA GLU A 117 6.72 -15.35 17.68
C GLU A 117 7.48 -15.98 16.51
N ARG A 118 6.77 -16.66 15.60
CA ARG A 118 7.36 -17.19 14.38
C ARG A 118 7.94 -16.06 13.54
N TRP A 119 7.19 -14.99 13.29
CA TRP A 119 7.68 -13.84 12.53
C TRP A 119 8.94 -13.23 13.19
N ARG A 120 8.92 -12.98 14.50
CA ARG A 120 10.08 -12.46 15.26
C ARG A 120 11.31 -13.35 15.17
N LYS A 121 11.14 -14.67 15.22
CA LYS A 121 12.24 -15.64 15.15
C LYS A 121 12.75 -15.91 13.75
N THR A 122 12.01 -15.50 12.72
CA THR A 122 12.39 -15.75 11.33
C THR A 122 13.37 -14.70 10.81
N LYS A 123 14.01 -15.02 9.68
CA LYS A 123 15.03 -14.19 9.01
C LYS A 123 14.51 -12.84 8.49
N PHE A 124 13.34 -12.36 8.91
CA PHE A 124 12.77 -11.07 8.50
C PHE A 124 13.41 -9.85 9.20
N GLU A 125 14.30 -10.08 10.17
CA GLU A 125 15.27 -9.11 10.71
C GLU A 125 16.43 -8.83 9.72
N THR A 126 16.10 -8.70 8.44
CA THR A 126 17.10 -8.60 7.37
C THR A 126 17.86 -7.27 7.39
N PHE A 127 17.30 -6.22 8.01
CA PHE A 127 17.91 -4.90 8.06
C PHE A 127 19.18 -4.90 8.92
N GLU A 128 19.12 -5.48 10.13
CA GLU A 128 20.30 -5.59 10.99
C GLU A 128 21.44 -6.39 10.34
N ARG A 129 21.08 -7.38 9.51
CA ARG A 129 22.04 -8.17 8.74
C ARG A 129 22.77 -7.29 7.73
N ILE A 130 22.07 -6.46 6.95
CA ILE A 130 22.70 -5.58 5.95
C ILE A 130 23.46 -4.43 6.59
N GLU A 131 23.02 -3.90 7.73
CA GLU A 131 23.73 -2.84 8.46
C GLU A 131 25.15 -3.24 8.86
N LYS A 132 25.38 -4.53 9.04
CA LYS A 132 26.69 -5.10 9.37
C LYS A 132 27.60 -5.26 8.15
N GLU A 133 27.05 -5.24 6.93
CA GLU A 133 27.81 -5.51 5.71
C GLU A 133 28.69 -4.31 5.27
N PRO A 134 29.93 -4.55 4.79
CA PRO A 134 30.84 -3.48 4.41
C PRO A 134 30.33 -2.58 3.28
N ASP A 135 29.61 -3.14 2.32
CA ASP A 135 29.05 -2.40 1.19
C ASP A 135 27.91 -1.47 1.61
N TYR A 136 27.08 -1.89 2.57
CA TYR A 136 26.06 -1.00 3.12
C TYR A 136 26.67 0.10 3.98
N LYS A 137 27.64 -0.22 4.85
CA LYS A 137 28.30 0.76 5.72
C LYS A 137 29.01 1.85 4.94
N ASN A 138 29.77 1.46 3.93
CA ASN A 138 30.60 2.35 3.12
C ASN A 138 29.86 2.90 1.89
N GLY A 139 28.69 2.35 1.56
CA GLY A 139 27.86 2.80 0.45
C GLY A 139 27.26 4.18 0.69
N ASN A 140 27.15 4.95 -0.39
CA ASN A 140 26.46 6.24 -0.37
C ASN A 140 24.93 6.06 -0.23
N ALA A 141 24.20 7.18 -0.12
CA ALA A 141 22.75 7.16 0.02
C ALA A 141 22.05 6.40 -1.13
N ASP A 142 22.57 6.51 -2.35
CA ASP A 142 21.99 5.89 -3.54
C ASP A 142 22.14 4.36 -3.51
N TYR A 143 23.30 3.88 -3.05
CA TYR A 143 23.53 2.46 -2.82
C TYR A 143 22.60 1.92 -1.73
N LYS A 144 22.51 2.60 -0.58
CA LYS A 144 21.65 2.19 0.54
C LYS A 144 20.17 2.09 0.13
N ARG A 145 19.70 3.00 -0.73
CA ARG A 145 18.33 2.96 -1.27
C ARG A 145 18.01 1.70 -2.07
N LYS A 146 19.00 1.11 -2.75
CA LYS A 146 18.82 -0.18 -3.43
C LYS A 146 18.55 -1.32 -2.43
N CYS A 147 19.10 -1.25 -1.22
CA CYS A 147 18.85 -2.21 -0.14
C CYS A 147 17.44 -2.05 0.45
N TYR A 148 16.94 -0.81 0.58
CA TYR A 148 15.65 -0.54 1.21
C TYR A 148 14.48 -1.23 0.53
N LYS A 149 14.55 -1.43 -0.80
CA LYS A 149 13.51 -2.13 -1.58
C LYS A 149 13.16 -3.52 -1.04
N CYS A 150 14.11 -4.21 -0.40
CA CYS A 150 13.92 -5.57 0.10
C CYS A 150 14.08 -5.71 1.62
N HIS A 151 14.75 -4.75 2.25
CA HIS A 151 15.15 -4.83 3.66
C HIS A 151 14.35 -3.89 4.57
N THR A 152 13.35 -3.19 4.05
CA THR A 152 12.47 -2.30 4.81
C THR A 152 11.00 -2.55 4.45
N THR A 153 10.10 -1.95 5.21
CA THR A 153 8.66 -2.01 4.97
C THR A 153 8.16 -0.69 4.42
N GLY A 154 7.36 -0.75 3.36
CA GLY A 154 6.73 0.43 2.76
C GLY A 154 7.73 1.40 2.14
N TYR A 155 8.77 0.87 1.46
CA TYR A 155 9.71 1.72 0.73
C TYR A 155 9.04 2.34 -0.50
N ARG A 156 9.04 3.66 -0.54
CA ARG A 156 8.53 4.50 -1.63
C ARG A 156 9.70 5.03 -2.44
N GLU A 157 9.84 4.57 -3.68
CA GLU A 157 10.95 4.95 -4.57
C GLU A 157 10.86 6.42 -5.01
N ASP A 158 9.64 6.91 -5.24
CA ASP A 158 9.34 8.30 -5.57
C ASP A 158 9.74 9.26 -4.44
N LYS A 159 9.40 8.91 -3.20
CA LYS A 159 9.71 9.71 -2.01
C LYS A 159 11.05 9.39 -1.37
N LYS A 160 11.71 8.30 -1.79
CA LYS A 160 12.97 7.78 -1.24
C LYS A 160 12.92 7.51 0.28
N VAL A 161 11.76 7.18 0.83
CA VAL A 161 11.53 6.90 2.26
C VAL A 161 10.94 5.52 2.47
N TYR A 162 11.15 4.93 3.65
CA TYR A 162 10.46 3.72 4.10
C TYR A 162 9.72 4.00 5.42
N SER A 163 8.80 3.12 5.77
CA SER A 163 7.93 3.30 6.95
C SER A 163 8.45 2.57 8.19
N GLU A 164 9.07 1.39 8.02
CA GLU A 164 9.65 0.62 9.12
C GLU A 164 10.94 -0.09 8.66
N GLN A 165 11.95 -0.17 9.55
CA GLN A 165 13.15 -0.97 9.31
C GLN A 165 12.82 -2.47 9.39
N GLY A 166 13.40 -3.26 8.48
CA GLY A 166 13.13 -4.69 8.41
C GLY A 166 11.83 -5.02 7.67
N VAL A 167 11.58 -6.32 7.50
CA VAL A 167 10.39 -6.85 6.82
C VAL A 167 9.30 -7.08 7.87
N GLY A 168 8.47 -6.05 8.08
CA GLY A 168 7.35 -5.99 9.02
C GLY A 168 6.08 -6.65 8.51
N CYS A 169 5.01 -6.59 9.32
CA CYS A 169 3.69 -7.17 8.96
C CYS A 169 3.16 -6.58 7.63
N GLU A 170 3.35 -5.29 7.45
CA GLU A 170 2.83 -4.52 6.31
C GLU A 170 3.67 -4.70 5.04
N ALA A 171 4.84 -5.35 5.11
CA ALA A 171 5.61 -5.70 3.91
C ALA A 171 4.84 -6.70 3.03
N CYS A 172 4.09 -7.60 3.67
CA CYS A 172 3.24 -8.58 3.00
C CYS A 172 1.80 -8.12 2.84
N HIS A 173 1.23 -7.48 3.86
CA HIS A 173 -0.20 -7.13 3.91
C HIS A 173 -0.56 -5.74 3.38
N GLY A 174 0.43 -4.92 3.01
CA GLY A 174 0.23 -3.53 2.59
C GLY A 174 0.01 -2.57 3.78
N PRO A 175 -0.28 -1.28 3.51
CA PRO A 175 -0.56 -0.29 4.54
C PRO A 175 -1.76 -0.68 5.42
N GLY A 176 -1.60 -0.55 6.74
CA GLY A 176 -2.56 -1.05 7.70
C GLY A 176 -3.53 -0.07 8.30
N GLU A 177 -3.56 1.16 7.81
CA GLU A 177 -4.53 2.17 8.21
C GLU A 177 -5.96 1.61 8.26
N VAL A 178 -6.54 1.26 7.10
CA VAL A 178 -7.96 0.91 7.01
C VAL A 178 -8.29 -0.37 7.77
N TYR A 179 -7.54 -1.46 7.59
CA TYR A 179 -7.86 -2.70 8.28
C TYR A 179 -7.63 -2.62 9.79
N SER A 180 -6.65 -1.84 10.28
CA SER A 180 -6.43 -1.70 11.72
C SER A 180 -7.55 -0.93 12.43
N HIS A 181 -8.11 0.09 11.79
CA HIS A 181 -9.28 0.83 12.32
C HIS A 181 -10.52 -0.07 12.36
N LEU A 182 -10.77 -0.82 11.27
CA LEU A 182 -11.90 -1.75 11.24
C LEU A 182 -11.79 -2.87 12.27
N MET A 183 -10.60 -3.49 12.40
CA MET A 183 -10.38 -4.52 13.43
C MET A 183 -10.53 -3.99 14.86
N ALA A 184 -10.28 -2.68 15.08
CA ALA A 184 -10.45 -2.03 16.37
C ALA A 184 -11.93 -1.71 16.70
N GLY A 185 -12.87 -2.00 15.80
CA GLY A 185 -14.29 -1.71 15.98
C GLY A 185 -14.69 -0.29 15.58
N GLU A 186 -13.78 0.49 14.99
CA GLU A 186 -14.09 1.81 14.48
C GLU A 186 -14.92 1.69 13.19
N HIS A 187 -15.71 2.73 12.87
CA HIS A 187 -16.48 2.79 11.63
C HIS A 187 -17.39 1.57 11.36
N LYS A 188 -18.09 1.07 12.40
CA LYS A 188 -18.90 -0.16 12.33
C LYS A 188 -18.11 -1.39 11.84
N GLY A 189 -16.79 -1.34 12.00
CA GLY A 189 -15.87 -2.42 11.72
C GLY A 189 -15.93 -3.50 12.80
N ASP A 190 -15.33 -4.62 12.46
CA ASP A 190 -15.07 -5.73 13.37
C ASP A 190 -13.82 -6.47 12.87
N VAL A 191 -13.37 -7.44 13.67
CA VAL A 191 -12.19 -8.25 13.34
C VAL A 191 -12.35 -8.95 11.98
N GLU A 192 -13.54 -9.47 11.67
CA GLU A 192 -13.79 -10.22 10.44
C GLU A 192 -13.68 -9.32 9.20
N LYS A 193 -14.27 -8.13 9.26
CA LYS A 193 -14.20 -7.11 8.20
C LYS A 193 -12.77 -6.67 7.92
N GLY A 194 -12.01 -6.34 8.96
CA GLY A 194 -10.60 -5.98 8.78
C GLY A 194 -9.77 -7.16 8.25
N GLN A 195 -10.05 -8.39 8.67
CA GLN A 195 -9.40 -9.60 8.16
C GLN A 195 -9.69 -9.82 6.67
N LYS A 196 -10.92 -9.56 6.22
CA LYS A 196 -11.31 -9.66 4.81
C LYS A 196 -10.48 -8.72 3.94
N LEU A 197 -10.26 -7.48 4.37
CA LEU A 197 -9.38 -6.54 3.66
C LEU A 197 -7.92 -7.02 3.63
N ALA A 198 -7.37 -7.39 4.79
CA ALA A 198 -5.97 -7.83 4.89
C ALA A 198 -5.66 -9.13 4.11
N LYS A 199 -6.67 -9.97 3.86
CA LYS A 199 -6.58 -11.16 3.01
C LYS A 199 -6.58 -10.81 1.53
N ILE A 200 -7.41 -9.84 1.13
CA ILE A 200 -7.52 -9.40 -0.27
C ILE A 200 -6.27 -8.61 -0.71
N SER A 201 -5.65 -7.86 0.20
CA SER A 201 -4.40 -7.13 -0.08
C SER A 201 -3.15 -8.01 -0.16
N PHE A 202 -3.23 -9.26 0.28
CA PHE A 202 -2.11 -10.20 0.24
C PHE A 202 -2.04 -10.98 -1.08
N ASP A 203 -0.85 -10.99 -1.68
CA ASP A 203 -0.51 -11.84 -2.82
C ASP A 203 0.84 -12.51 -2.57
N PHE A 204 0.93 -13.82 -2.80
CA PHE A 204 2.17 -14.60 -2.71
C PHE A 204 3.28 -14.09 -3.62
N LYS A 205 2.96 -13.34 -4.69
CA LYS A 205 3.97 -12.68 -5.54
C LYS A 205 4.85 -11.68 -4.78
N ILE A 206 4.42 -11.17 -3.62
CA ILE A 206 5.22 -10.30 -2.75
C ILE A 206 6.58 -10.91 -2.40
N CYS A 207 6.65 -12.24 -2.26
CA CYS A 207 7.92 -12.92 -2.03
C CYS A 207 8.92 -12.63 -3.16
N GLY A 208 8.42 -12.56 -4.40
CA GLY A 208 9.17 -12.29 -5.62
C GLY A 208 9.68 -10.85 -5.75
N ASP A 209 9.14 -9.88 -4.99
CA ASP A 209 9.67 -8.51 -4.99
C ASP A 209 11.10 -8.46 -4.41
N CYS A 210 11.41 -9.43 -3.54
CA CYS A 210 12.68 -9.53 -2.84
C CYS A 210 13.51 -10.76 -3.25
N HIS A 211 12.88 -11.93 -3.39
CA HIS A 211 13.54 -13.21 -3.67
C HIS A 211 13.80 -13.41 -5.18
N ILE A 212 14.51 -12.45 -5.78
CA ILE A 212 14.86 -12.45 -7.19
C ILE A 212 16.26 -13.07 -7.37
N PRO A 213 16.46 -14.00 -8.33
CA PRO A 213 17.80 -14.47 -8.67
C PRO A 213 18.74 -13.30 -8.94
N LYS A 214 19.99 -13.41 -8.45
CA LYS A 214 21.05 -12.41 -8.67
C LYS A 214 20.76 -10.99 -8.12
N ARG A 215 19.74 -10.79 -7.29
CA ARG A 215 19.44 -9.47 -6.68
C ARG A 215 20.61 -8.85 -5.90
N HIS A 216 21.51 -9.69 -5.39
CA HIS A 216 22.72 -9.27 -4.68
C HIS A 216 23.97 -9.10 -5.58
N GLU A 217 23.87 -9.22 -6.91
CA GLU A 217 25.03 -9.01 -7.80
C GLU A 217 25.53 -7.57 -7.81
N MET A 218 24.66 -6.60 -7.51
CA MET A 218 25.03 -5.20 -7.24
C MET A 218 26.13 -5.05 -6.17
N ARG A 219 26.26 -6.03 -5.25
CA ARG A 219 27.34 -6.05 -4.26
C ARG A 219 28.68 -6.39 -4.89
N LYS A 220 28.69 -7.30 -5.88
CA LYS A 220 29.90 -7.64 -6.65
C LYS A 220 30.40 -6.42 -7.41
N GLU A 221 29.48 -5.66 -8.02
CA GLU A 221 29.80 -4.40 -8.72
C GLU A 221 30.39 -3.38 -7.75
N TYR A 222 29.74 -3.17 -6.61
CA TYR A 222 30.25 -2.28 -5.56
C TYR A 222 31.70 -2.61 -5.17
N PHE A 223 32.01 -3.87 -4.90
CA PHE A 223 33.38 -4.26 -4.52
C PHE A 223 34.38 -4.15 -5.69
N LYS A 224 33.95 -4.38 -6.93
CA LYS A 224 34.80 -4.15 -8.12
C LYS A 224 35.14 -2.67 -8.28
N ASP A 225 34.18 -1.78 -8.08
CA ASP A 225 34.40 -0.34 -8.21
C ASP A 225 35.31 0.19 -7.10
N VAL A 226 35.12 -0.26 -5.85
CA VAL A 226 36.04 0.05 -4.74
C VAL A 226 37.46 -0.44 -5.03
N ALA A 227 37.62 -1.60 -5.65
CA ALA A 227 38.94 -2.13 -6.01
C ALA A 227 39.63 -1.38 -7.16
N ARG A 228 38.87 -0.67 -8.02
CA ARG A 228 39.40 0.14 -9.13
C ARG A 228 39.86 1.53 -8.71
N VAL A 229 39.37 2.02 -7.57
CA VAL A 229 39.67 3.35 -7.03
C VAL A 229 40.86 3.32 -6.06
N LYS A 230 41.34 2.13 -5.67
CA LYS A 230 42.54 1.90 -4.87
C LYS A 230 43.73 1.57 -5.76
#